data_AF-A0A5J6MD66-F1
#
_entry.id   AF-A0A5J6MD66-F1
#
_cell.length_a   1.000
_cell.length_b   1.000
_cell.length_c   1.000
_cell.angle_alpha   90.00
_cell.angle_beta   90.00
_cell.angle_gamma   90.00
#
_symmetry.space_group_name_H-M   'P 1'
#
loop_
_entity.id
_entity.type
_entity.pdbx_description
1 polymer ?
#
loop_
_entity_poly.entity_id
_entity_poly.type
_entity_poly.pdbx_seq_one_letter_code
_entity_poly.pdbx_strand_id
1 'polypeptide(L)'
;MEELHRRLAALDQNLAAAADRILEGGPAIAERQRQVEVLRLRSSLLRQRLIDAKSTPWDDIKASLQADWDGLSENLERWMKDIDKDFQSGRREPTL
;
A
#
# COMPACT_ATOMS: atom_id res chain seq x y z
N MET A 1 6.60 -0.14 -18.87
CA MET A 1 5.37 -0.94 -18.68
C MET A 1 5.59 -2.19 -17.84
N GLU A 2 6.49 -3.12 -18.22
CA GLU A 2 6.76 -4.33 -17.39
C GLU A 2 7.24 -4.02 -15.98
N GLU A 3 8.10 -3.01 -15.82
CA GLU A 3 8.60 -2.59 -14.50
C GLU A 3 7.48 -2.06 -13.59
N LEU A 4 6.52 -1.27 -14.13
CA LEU A 4 5.37 -0.80 -13.35
C LEU A 4 4.44 -1.95 -12.94
N HIS A 5 4.24 -2.94 -13.82
CA HIS A 5 3.47 -4.14 -13.49
C HIS A 5 4.14 -4.96 -12.38
N ARG A 6 5.47 -5.17 -12.44
CA ARG A 6 6.21 -5.86 -11.37
C ARG A 6 6.10 -5.14 -10.05
N ARG A 7 6.25 -3.81 -10.06
CA ARG A 7 6.13 -2.99 -8.85
C ARG A 7 4.73 -3.04 -8.23
N LEU A 8 3.67 -2.97 -9.04
CA LEU A 8 2.29 -3.15 -8.57
C LEU A 8 2.04 -4.55 -8.00
N ALA A 9 2.64 -5.59 -8.58
CA ALA A 9 2.53 -6.94 -8.04
C ALA A 9 3.23 -7.04 -6.66
N ALA A 10 4.41 -6.45 -6.52
CA ALA A 10 5.13 -6.40 -5.23
C ALA A 10 4.35 -5.62 -4.17
N LEU A 11 3.72 -4.51 -4.54
CA LEU A 11 2.89 -3.72 -3.63
C LEU A 11 1.66 -4.50 -3.15
N ASP A 12 0.99 -5.23 -4.03
CA ASP A 12 -0.13 -6.08 -3.64
C ASP A 12 0.29 -7.20 -2.67
N GLN A 13 1.47 -7.80 -2.88
CA GLN A 13 2.02 -8.79 -1.97
C GLN A 13 2.32 -8.17 -0.60
N ASN A 14 2.90 -6.97 -0.56
CA ASN A 14 3.16 -6.25 0.68
C ASN A 14 1.86 -5.86 1.40
N LEU A 15 0.83 -5.43 0.67
CA LEU A 15 -0.49 -5.13 1.23
C LEU A 15 -1.17 -6.38 1.79
N ALA A 16 -1.05 -7.53 1.11
CA ALA A 16 -1.57 -8.80 1.61
C ALA A 16 -0.85 -9.23 2.90
N ALA A 17 0.48 -9.21 2.91
CA ALA A 17 1.27 -9.55 4.09
C ALA A 17 0.99 -8.61 5.28
N ALA A 18 0.77 -7.32 5.02
CA ALA A 18 0.42 -6.37 6.07
C ALA A 18 -1.02 -6.57 6.57
N ALA A 19 -1.97 -6.91 5.70
CA ALA A 19 -3.33 -7.30 6.09
C ALA A 19 -3.33 -8.53 7.02
N ASP A 20 -2.52 -9.54 6.71
CA ASP A 20 -2.37 -10.73 7.54
C ASP A 20 -1.80 -10.38 8.92
N ARG A 21 -0.78 -9.51 8.99
CA ARG A 21 -0.21 -9.02 10.26
C ARG A 21 -1.18 -8.22 11.11
N ILE A 22 -2.15 -7.53 10.50
CA ILE A 22 -3.17 -6.75 11.23
C ILE A 22 -4.17 -7.68 11.90
N LEU A 23 -4.53 -8.80 11.27
CA LEU A 23 -5.42 -9.80 11.87
C LEU A 23 -4.86 -10.39 13.17
N GLU A 24 -3.54 -10.36 13.35
CA GLU A 24 -2.86 -10.81 14.58
C GLU A 24 -2.81 -9.72 15.68
N GLY A 25 -3.14 -8.46 15.36
CA GLY A 25 -2.80 -7.28 16.17
C GLY A 25 -4.00 -6.49 16.74
N GLY A 26 -4.75 -7.07 17.67
CA GLY A 26 -5.51 -6.35 18.73
C GLY A 26 -6.49 -5.22 18.31
N PRO A 27 -6.99 -4.40 19.26
CA PRO A 27 -8.18 -3.55 19.10
C PRO A 27 -8.11 -2.41 18.06
N ALA A 28 -6.97 -2.21 17.37
CA ALA A 28 -6.81 -1.24 16.28
C ALA A 28 -7.12 -1.83 14.87
N ILE A 29 -7.61 -3.08 14.79
CA ILE A 29 -7.90 -3.80 13.55
C ILE A 29 -8.78 -3.02 12.57
N ALA A 30 -9.85 -2.35 13.04
CA ALA A 30 -10.84 -1.72 12.15
C ALA A 30 -10.26 -0.52 11.36
N GLU A 31 -9.51 0.36 12.02
CA GLU A 31 -8.87 1.51 11.36
C GLU A 31 -7.75 1.05 10.44
N ARG A 32 -6.97 0.04 10.85
CA ARG A 32 -5.91 -0.54 10.02
C ARG A 32 -6.47 -1.27 8.80
N GLN A 33 -7.58 -2.01 8.94
CA GLN A 33 -8.29 -2.61 7.82
C GLN A 33 -8.80 -1.56 6.84
N ARG A 34 -9.38 -0.45 7.35
CA ARG A 34 -9.81 0.67 6.51
C ARG A 34 -8.65 1.27 5.71
N GLN A 35 -7.48 1.41 6.32
CA GLN A 35 -6.28 1.91 5.64
C GLN A 35 -5.77 0.92 4.57
N VAL A 36 -5.77 -0.38 4.85
CA VAL A 36 -5.48 -1.43 3.85
C VAL A 36 -6.45 -1.35 2.68
N GLU A 37 -7.75 -1.20 2.93
CA GLU A 37 -8.77 -1.07 1.88
C GLU A 37 -8.54 0.17 1.01
N VAL A 38 -8.23 1.31 1.61
CA VAL A 38 -7.90 2.54 0.87
C VAL A 38 -6.67 2.32 -0.03
N LEU A 39 -5.63 1.67 0.48
CA LEU A 39 -4.42 1.35 -0.31
C LEU A 39 -4.72 0.36 -1.43
N ARG A 40 -5.55 -0.66 -1.19
CA ARG A 40 -6.02 -1.61 -2.22
C ARG A 40 -6.84 -0.92 -3.31
N LEU A 41 -7.76 -0.02 -2.95
CA LEU A 41 -8.55 0.74 -3.92
C LEU A 41 -7.65 1.62 -4.80
N ARG A 42 -6.66 2.28 -4.21
CA ARG A 42 -5.69 3.08 -4.96
C ARG A 42 -4.80 2.22 -5.88
N SER A 43 -4.36 1.04 -5.44
CA SER A 43 -3.64 0.07 -6.30
C SER A 43 -4.49 -0.36 -7.50
N SER A 44 -5.77 -0.68 -7.28
CA SER A 44 -6.72 -1.04 -8.35
C SER A 44 -6.94 0.10 -9.36
N LEU A 45 -7.04 1.35 -8.89
CA LEU A 45 -7.13 2.53 -9.74
C LEU A 45 -5.89 2.72 -10.61
N LEU A 46 -4.69 2.56 -10.04
CA LEU A 46 -3.42 2.60 -10.77
C LEU A 46 -3.33 1.51 -11.85
N ARG A 47 -3.84 0.31 -11.57
CA ARG A 47 -3.94 -0.78 -12.56
C ARG A 47 -4.90 -0.44 -13.70
N GLN A 48 -6.08 0.10 -13.37
CA GLN A 48 -7.04 0.50 -14.39
C GLN A 48 -6.43 1.58 -15.30
N ARG A 49 -5.77 2.59 -14.72
CA ARG A 49 -5.04 3.61 -15.48
C ARG A 49 -3.95 3.02 -16.37
N LEU A 50 -3.23 1.98 -15.92
CA LEU A 50 -2.24 1.25 -16.74
C LEU A 50 -2.85 0.41 -17.87
N ILE A 51 -4.09 -0.04 -17.73
CA ILE A 51 -4.81 -0.73 -18.81
C ILE A 51 -5.28 0.30 -19.83
N ASP A 52 -5.90 1.39 -19.37
CA ASP A 52 -6.40 2.48 -20.21
C ASP A 52 -5.25 3.15 -20.97
N ALA A 53 -4.08 3.24 -20.32
CA ALA A 53 -2.80 3.66 -20.87
C ALA A 53 -2.34 2.91 -22.12
N LYS A 54 -2.83 1.68 -22.36
CA LYS A 54 -2.52 0.95 -23.59
C LYS A 54 -3.14 1.59 -24.82
N SER A 55 -4.17 2.44 -24.63
CA SER A 55 -4.90 3.14 -25.68
C SER A 55 -4.49 4.62 -25.80
N THR A 56 -3.55 5.10 -24.98
CA THR A 56 -3.08 6.50 -24.94
C THR A 56 -1.55 6.53 -25.09
N PRO A 57 -0.94 7.54 -25.73
CA PRO A 57 0.50 7.60 -25.87
C PRO A 57 1.19 7.58 -24.50
N TRP A 58 2.10 6.63 -24.30
CA TRP A 58 2.78 6.39 -23.02
C TRP A 58 3.45 7.65 -22.45
N ASP A 59 4.01 8.49 -23.31
CA ASP A 59 4.67 9.74 -22.89
C ASP A 59 3.73 10.75 -22.24
N ASP A 60 2.44 10.72 -22.58
CA ASP A 60 1.44 11.66 -22.05
C ASP A 60 0.98 11.28 -20.63
N ILE A 61 1.07 10.00 -20.29
CA ILE A 61 0.51 9.43 -19.06
C ILE A 61 1.55 8.95 -18.07
N LYS A 62 2.81 8.73 -18.50
CA LYS A 62 3.86 8.20 -17.63
C LYS A 62 4.12 9.08 -16.41
N ALA A 63 4.08 10.40 -16.58
CA ALA A 63 4.35 11.35 -15.51
C ALA A 63 3.23 11.32 -14.45
N SER A 64 1.96 11.23 -14.89
CA SER A 64 0.83 11.11 -13.97
C SER A 64 0.84 9.78 -13.23
N LEU A 65 1.11 8.67 -13.94
CA LEU A 65 1.21 7.34 -13.35
C LEU A 65 2.37 7.25 -12.34
N GLN A 66 3.50 7.88 -12.66
CA GLN A 66 4.65 7.95 -11.75
C GLN A 66 4.30 8.73 -10.49
N ALA A 67 3.64 9.88 -10.60
CA ALA A 67 3.23 10.68 -9.45
C ALA A 67 2.20 9.96 -8.56
N ASP A 68 1.19 9.31 -9.17
CA ASP A 68 0.22 8.48 -8.45
C ASP A 68 0.91 7.34 -7.70
N TRP A 69 1.92 6.73 -8.34
CA TRP A 69 2.72 5.66 -7.75
C TRP A 69 3.57 6.13 -6.57
N ASP A 70 4.31 7.22 -6.73
CA ASP A 70 5.19 7.75 -5.70
C ASP A 70 4.37 8.12 -4.44
N GLY A 71 3.23 8.77 -4.62
CA GLY A 71 2.31 9.10 -3.51
C GLY A 71 1.70 7.88 -2.84
N LEU A 72 1.48 6.78 -3.57
CA LEU A 72 1.00 5.53 -3.00
C LEU A 72 2.11 4.81 -2.22
N SER A 73 3.33 4.76 -2.76
CA SER A 73 4.49 4.15 -2.11
C SER A 73 4.85 4.86 -0.81
N GLU A 74 4.86 6.19 -0.80
CA GLU A 74 5.13 6.98 0.41
C GLU A 74 4.07 6.73 1.51
N ASN A 75 2.79 6.64 1.13
CA ASN A 75 1.72 6.34 2.09
C ASN A 75 1.86 4.93 2.66
N LEU A 76 2.23 3.93 1.82
CA LEU A 76 2.48 2.57 2.28
C LEU A 76 3.67 2.53 3.26
N GLU A 77 4.79 3.17 2.94
CA GLU A 77 5.96 3.21 3.83
C GLU A 77 5.67 3.87 5.17
N ARG A 78 4.94 4.99 5.16
CA ARG A 78 4.53 5.67 6.39
C ARG A 78 3.66 4.76 7.25
N TRP A 79 2.69 4.13 6.62
CA TRP A 79 1.77 3.23 7.30
C TRP A 79 2.47 2.00 7.89
N MET A 80 3.40 1.38 7.15
CA MET A 80 4.20 0.26 7.68
C MET A 80 5.04 0.69 8.89
N LYS A 81 5.64 1.88 8.86
CA LYS A 81 6.39 2.43 10.00
C LYS A 81 5.51 2.66 11.22
N ASP A 82 4.28 3.16 11.03
CA ASP A 82 3.32 3.36 12.12
C ASP A 82 2.90 2.01 12.73
N ILE A 83 2.64 1.00 11.90
CA ILE A 83 2.36 -0.37 12.36
C ILE A 83 3.53 -0.94 13.17
N ASP A 84 4.75 -0.87 12.66
CA ASP A 84 5.95 -1.39 13.34
C ASP A 84 6.18 -0.69 14.68
N LYS A 85 5.99 0.64 14.73
CA LYS A 85 6.15 1.44 15.96
C LYS A 85 5.12 1.04 17.02
N ASP A 86 3.87 0.83 16.64
CA ASP A 86 2.83 0.37 17.56
C ASP A 86 3.11 -1.05 18.07
N PHE A 87 3.55 -1.96 17.19
CA PHE A 87 3.95 -3.32 17.59
C PHE A 87 5.15 -3.32 18.55
N GLN A 88 6.12 -2.42 18.37
CA GLN A 88 7.25 -2.27 19.29
C GLN A 88 6.83 -1.62 20.62
N SER A 89 5.88 -0.68 20.59
CA SER A 89 5.38 0.01 21.79
C SER A 89 4.49 -0.91 22.64
N GLY A 90 3.64 -1.73 22.01
CA GLY A 90 2.84 -2.74 22.69
C GLY A 90 3.65 -3.92 23.27
N ARG A 91 4.90 -4.09 22.84
CA ARG A 91 5.84 -5.09 23.39
C ARG A 91 6.61 -4.58 24.62
N ARG A 92 6.44 -3.31 25.01
CA ARG A 92 7.18 -2.62 26.08
C ARG A 92 6.44 -2.48 27.41
N GLU A 93 5.34 -3.21 27.63
CA GLU A 93 4.78 -3.37 28.97
C GLU A 93 4.69 -4.85 29.37
N PRO A 94 5.76 -5.36 29.99
CA PRO A 94 5.62 -6.24 31.13
C PRO A 94 6.09 -5.51 32.40
N THR A 95 5.18 -5.42 33.36
CA THR A 95 5.41 -5.27 34.82
C THR A 95 5.96 -3.88 35.25
N LEU A 96 5.29 -3.11 36.12
CA LEU A 96 4.65 -3.41 37.41
C LEU A 96 3.53 -2.40 37.69
#